data_AF-A0A1Q7J9A2-F1
#
_entry.id   AF-A0A1Q7J9A2-F1
#
_cell.length_a   1.000
_cell.length_b   1.000
_cell.length_c   1.000
_cell.angle_alpha   90.00
_cell.angle_beta   90.00
_cell.angle_gamma   90.00
#
_symmetry.space_group_name_H-M   'P 1'
#
loop_
_entity.id
_entity.type
_entity.pdbx_description
1 polymer ?
#
loop_
_entity_poly.entity_id
_entity_poly.type
_entity_poly.pdbx_seq_one_letter_code
_entity_poly.pdbx_strand_id
1 'polypeptide(L)'
;MAKTGGDFLVERLRAWGVQRVFGYPGDGINGIMAGFEHAGDERPRFLQARHEELAAFMAGAHAKFTGEPGVCLATSGPGAIHLLNGLYDAGMDHQPVVAIPDFPYASYAESLGFMGLRVDRTRST
;
A
#
# COMPACT_ATOMS: atom_id res chain seq x y z
N MET A 1 -6.33 15.01 -19.10
CA MET A 1 -6.67 13.57 -19.03
C MET A 1 -7.49 13.33 -17.77
N ALA A 2 -8.34 12.31 -17.75
CA ALA A 2 -9.04 11.90 -16.53
C ALA A 2 -8.02 11.36 -15.51
N LYS A 3 -8.23 11.69 -14.22
CA LYS A 3 -7.36 11.23 -13.12
C LYS A 3 -7.55 9.73 -12.93
N THR A 4 -6.45 8.98 -12.88
CA THR A 4 -6.50 7.52 -12.63
C THR A 4 -6.67 7.23 -11.14
N GLY A 5 -7.04 5.98 -10.80
CA GLY A 5 -7.10 5.54 -9.40
C GLY A 5 -5.74 5.64 -8.70
N GLY A 6 -4.64 5.38 -9.42
CA GLY A 6 -3.27 5.54 -8.91
C GLY A 6 -2.94 6.99 -8.58
N ASP A 7 -3.27 7.93 -9.46
CA ASP A 7 -3.07 9.36 -9.21
C ASP A 7 -3.85 9.83 -7.97
N PHE A 8 -5.09 9.35 -7.81
CA PHE A 8 -5.92 9.68 -6.65
C PHE A 8 -5.36 9.08 -5.35
N LEU A 9 -4.90 7.83 -5.39
CA LEU A 9 -4.28 7.19 -4.23
C LEU A 9 -3.05 7.97 -3.75
N VAL A 10 -2.15 8.35 -4.66
CA VAL A 10 -0.93 9.09 -4.32
C VAL A 10 -1.26 10.47 -3.75
N GLU A 11 -2.24 11.17 -4.33
CA GLU A 11 -2.74 12.43 -3.78
C GLU A 11 -3.30 12.25 -2.35
N ARG A 12 -4.04 11.17 -2.10
CA ARG A 12 -4.59 10.90 -0.76
C ARG A 12 -3.51 10.60 0.26
N LEU A 13 -2.52 9.78 -0.09
CA LEU A 13 -1.37 9.52 0.76
C LEU A 13 -0.65 10.82 1.13
N ARG A 14 -0.43 11.71 0.15
CA ARG A 14 0.14 13.03 0.39
C ARG A 14 -0.74 13.89 1.30
N ALA A 15 -2.05 13.94 1.07
CA ALA A 15 -2.98 14.70 1.88
C ALA A 15 -3.04 14.21 3.35
N TRP A 16 -2.76 12.94 3.58
CA TRP A 16 -2.60 12.36 4.92
C TRP A 16 -1.20 12.57 5.52
N GLY A 17 -0.31 13.28 4.82
CA GLY A 17 1.04 13.57 5.29
C GLY A 17 2.01 12.40 5.17
N VAL A 18 1.67 11.32 4.45
CA VAL A 18 2.56 10.17 4.25
C VAL A 18 3.81 10.63 3.50
N GLN A 19 4.98 10.45 4.12
CA GLN A 19 6.26 10.85 3.53
C GLN A 19 6.95 9.70 2.78
N ARG A 20 6.66 8.45 3.16
CA ARG A 20 7.37 7.26 2.67
C ARG A 20 6.39 6.11 2.46
N VAL A 21 6.57 5.39 1.36
CA VAL A 21 5.85 4.15 1.06
C VAL A 21 6.88 3.07 0.75
N PHE A 22 6.82 1.96 1.46
CA PHE A 22 7.75 0.84 1.30
C PHE A 22 7.10 -0.21 0.41
N GLY A 23 7.82 -0.78 -0.55
CA GLY A 23 7.18 -1.79 -1.39
C GLY A 23 8.10 -2.51 -2.34
N TYR A 24 7.55 -3.53 -3.00
CA TYR A 24 8.21 -4.22 -4.09
C TYR A 24 7.32 -4.12 -5.34
N PRO A 25 7.79 -3.48 -6.43
CA PRO A 25 7.02 -3.32 -7.66
C PRO A 25 6.63 -4.68 -8.27
N GLY A 26 5.39 -4.77 -8.75
CA GLY A 26 4.91 -5.90 -9.55
C GLY A 26 3.77 -5.46 -10.47
N ASP A 27 3.43 -6.30 -11.45
CA ASP A 27 2.54 -5.91 -12.55
C ASP A 27 1.17 -5.39 -12.07
N GLY A 28 0.64 -6.01 -11.01
CA GLY A 28 -0.66 -5.66 -10.42
C GLY A 28 -0.74 -4.24 -9.85
N ILE A 29 0.39 -3.63 -9.47
CA ILE A 29 0.46 -2.27 -8.93
C ILE A 29 1.02 -1.25 -9.92
N ASN A 30 1.20 -1.60 -11.19
CA ASN A 30 1.76 -0.69 -12.20
C ASN A 30 0.97 0.62 -12.33
N GLY A 31 -0.37 0.58 -12.22
CA GLY A 31 -1.20 1.79 -12.22
C GLY A 31 -0.93 2.73 -11.03
N ILE A 32 -0.59 2.18 -9.87
CA ILE A 32 -0.19 2.96 -8.69
C ILE A 32 1.22 3.52 -8.90
N MET A 33 2.15 2.71 -9.44
CA MET A 33 3.51 3.16 -9.75
C MET A 33 3.53 4.31 -10.76
N ALA A 34 2.68 4.26 -11.79
CA ALA A 34 2.47 5.36 -12.72
C ALA A 34 1.95 6.62 -12.01
N GLY A 35 1.05 6.48 -11.04
CA GLY A 35 0.60 7.59 -10.19
C GLY A 35 1.73 8.23 -9.38
N PHE A 36 2.67 7.44 -8.84
CA PHE A 36 3.87 7.97 -8.19
C PHE A 36 4.75 8.70 -9.21
N GLU A 37 4.93 8.15 -10.41
CA GLU A 37 5.71 8.80 -11.46
C GLU A 37 5.12 10.17 -11.84
N HIS A 38 3.82 10.22 -12.15
CA HIS A 38 3.11 11.45 -12.49
C HIS A 38 3.13 12.52 -11.40
N ALA A 39 3.10 12.12 -10.12
CA ALA A 39 3.13 13.06 -9.00
C ALA A 39 4.48 13.77 -8.80
N GLY A 40 5.54 13.33 -9.50
CA GLY A 40 6.84 14.02 -9.50
C GLY A 40 7.45 14.16 -8.10
N ASP A 41 8.07 15.32 -7.82
CA ASP A 41 8.77 15.56 -6.56
C ASP A 41 7.85 15.77 -5.35
N GLU A 42 6.56 16.01 -5.57
CA GLU A 42 5.58 16.24 -4.50
C GLU A 42 5.01 14.94 -3.92
N ARG A 43 5.43 13.78 -4.43
CA ARG A 43 4.95 12.45 -4.01
C ARG A 43 5.59 11.98 -2.71
N PRO A 44 4.92 11.09 -1.96
CA PRO A 44 5.60 10.28 -0.95
C PRO A 44 6.75 9.49 -1.57
N ARG A 45 7.91 9.42 -0.91
CA ARG A 45 9.05 8.66 -1.44
C ARG A 45 8.72 7.18 -1.48
N PHE A 46 8.74 6.59 -2.67
CA PHE A 46 8.67 5.14 -2.82
C PHE A 46 10.04 4.51 -2.54
N LEU A 47 10.12 3.75 -1.46
CA LEU A 47 11.33 3.04 -1.04
C LEU A 47 11.20 1.57 -1.42
N GLN A 48 11.84 1.21 -2.53
CA GLN A 48 11.81 -0.15 -3.03
C GLN A 48 12.59 -1.10 -2.10
N ALA A 49 11.88 -2.05 -1.51
CA ALA A 49 12.45 -3.19 -0.80
C ALA A 49 12.98 -4.24 -1.80
N ARG A 50 13.60 -5.32 -1.29
CA ARG A 50 14.00 -6.49 -2.09
C ARG A 50 13.03 -7.67 -1.97
N HIS A 51 12.09 -7.57 -1.05
CA HIS A 51 11.06 -8.56 -0.78
C HIS A 51 9.87 -7.84 -0.12
N GLU A 52 8.65 -8.26 -0.39
CA GLU A 52 7.44 -7.63 0.19
C GLU A 52 7.42 -7.77 1.71
N GLU A 53 7.89 -8.90 2.25
CA GLU A 53 8.03 -9.10 3.70
C GLU A 53 8.88 -8.01 4.37
N LEU A 54 9.99 -7.63 3.73
CA LEU A 54 10.84 -6.53 4.21
C LEU A 54 10.09 -5.19 4.14
N ALA A 55 9.30 -4.96 3.10
CA ALA A 55 8.49 -3.74 2.99
C ALA A 55 7.50 -3.60 4.15
N ALA A 56 6.85 -4.71 4.56
CA ALA A 56 5.96 -4.71 5.71
C ALA A 56 6.72 -4.43 7.03
N PHE A 57 7.88 -5.06 7.26
CA PHE A 57 8.70 -4.76 8.43
C PHE A 57 9.23 -3.32 8.45
N MET A 58 9.62 -2.77 7.30
CA MET A 58 10.04 -1.37 7.19
C MET A 58 8.90 -0.41 7.54
N ALA A 59 7.66 -0.71 7.11
CA ALA A 59 6.50 0.07 7.49
C ALA A 59 6.22 0.00 9.00
N GLY A 60 6.27 -1.21 9.59
CA GLY A 60 6.15 -1.39 11.04
C GLY A 60 7.24 -0.63 11.82
N ALA A 61 8.50 -0.72 11.39
CA ALA A 61 9.60 0.02 11.98
C ALA A 61 9.43 1.55 11.84
N HIS A 62 8.97 2.02 10.68
CA HIS A 62 8.67 3.44 10.47
C HIS A 62 7.65 3.93 11.50
N ALA A 63 6.57 3.18 11.71
CA ALA A 63 5.57 3.50 12.72
C ALA A 63 6.15 3.55 14.14
N LYS A 64 6.90 2.52 14.54
CA LYS A 64 7.54 2.42 15.86
C LYS A 64 8.46 3.59 16.18
N PHE A 65 9.26 4.02 15.21
CA PHE A 65 10.35 4.96 15.46
C PHE A 65 10.04 6.42 15.10
N THR A 66 8.95 6.68 14.38
CA THR A 66 8.56 8.05 14.00
C THR A 66 7.26 8.50 14.64
N GLY A 67 6.38 7.58 15.05
CA GLY A 67 5.01 7.89 15.44
C GLY A 67 4.09 8.23 14.26
N GLU A 68 4.58 8.18 13.02
CA GLU A 68 3.79 8.36 11.79
C GLU A 68 3.29 6.99 11.26
N PRO A 69 2.10 6.90 10.63
CA PRO A 69 1.64 5.65 10.05
C PRO A 69 2.61 5.06 9.02
N GLY A 70 2.96 3.79 9.17
CA GLY A 70 3.71 3.03 8.18
C GLY A 70 2.84 2.68 6.98
N VAL A 71 3.37 2.81 5.75
CA VAL A 71 2.63 2.41 4.54
C VAL A 71 3.46 1.42 3.73
N CYS A 72 2.90 0.24 3.46
CA CYS A 72 3.50 -0.74 2.56
C CYS A 72 2.63 -1.05 1.33
N LEU A 73 3.27 -1.33 0.20
CA LEU A 73 2.66 -1.60 -1.11
C LEU A 73 3.21 -2.92 -1.65
N ALA A 74 2.33 -3.81 -2.13
CA ALA A 74 2.72 -5.07 -2.78
C ALA A 74 1.77 -5.44 -3.92
N THR A 75 2.29 -6.22 -4.88
CA THR A 75 1.48 -6.80 -5.95
C THR A 75 0.56 -7.91 -5.44
N SER A 76 -0.42 -8.28 -6.27
CA SER A 76 -1.37 -9.36 -5.97
C SER A 76 -0.73 -10.74 -5.82
N GLY A 77 -1.53 -11.65 -5.26
CA GLY A 77 -1.15 -13.04 -5.08
C GLY A 77 -0.06 -13.22 -4.03
N PRO A 78 1.11 -13.79 -4.38
CA PRO A 78 2.17 -14.06 -3.41
C PRO A 78 2.72 -12.78 -2.76
N GLY A 79 2.75 -11.65 -3.46
CA GLY A 79 3.25 -10.40 -2.91
C GLY A 79 2.43 -9.92 -1.71
N ALA A 80 1.11 -9.96 -1.80
CA ALA A 80 0.21 -9.64 -0.69
C ALA A 80 0.37 -10.61 0.50
N ILE A 81 0.57 -11.90 0.24
CA ILE A 81 0.79 -12.92 1.28
C ILE A 81 2.12 -12.68 2.00
N HIS A 82 3.18 -12.30 1.28
CA HIS A 82 4.48 -11.98 1.86
C HIS A 82 4.46 -10.79 2.82
N LEU A 83 3.44 -9.91 2.75
CA LEU A 83 3.28 -8.83 3.74
C LEU A 83 2.89 -9.35 5.13
N LEU A 84 2.29 -10.55 5.23
CA LEU A 84 1.62 -11.01 6.44
C LEU A 84 2.53 -11.07 7.67
N ASN A 85 3.79 -11.50 7.54
CA ASN A 85 4.70 -11.57 8.69
C ASN A 85 4.94 -10.19 9.32
N GLY A 86 5.23 -9.18 8.49
CA GLY A 86 5.45 -7.81 8.98
C GLY A 86 4.16 -7.12 9.46
N LEU A 87 3.02 -7.43 8.84
CA LEU A 87 1.72 -6.94 9.31
C LEU A 87 1.31 -7.58 10.63
N TYR A 88 1.62 -8.86 10.82
CA TYR A 88 1.41 -9.56 12.08
C TYR A 88 2.26 -8.96 13.20
N ASP A 89 3.55 -8.71 12.95
CA ASP A 89 4.45 -8.01 13.88
C ASP A 89 3.89 -6.63 14.27
N ALA A 90 3.53 -5.80 13.28
CA ALA A 90 2.96 -4.48 13.54
C ALA A 90 1.64 -4.56 14.32
N GLY A 91 0.78 -5.53 14.01
CA GLY A 91 -0.49 -5.74 14.71
C GLY A 91 -0.30 -6.16 16.17
N MET A 92 0.64 -7.07 16.44
CA MET A 92 0.98 -7.52 17.79
C MET A 92 1.59 -6.39 18.63
N ASP A 93 2.35 -5.49 18.01
CA ASP A 93 2.95 -4.33 18.67
C ASP A 93 2.02 -3.10 18.70
N HIS A 94 0.78 -3.22 18.23
CA HIS A 94 -0.19 -2.12 18.14
C HIS A 94 0.29 -0.91 17.34
N GLN A 95 1.04 -1.14 16.26
CA GLN A 95 1.62 -0.10 15.43
C GLN A 95 0.70 0.26 14.25
N PRO A 96 0.53 1.56 13.94
CA PRO A 96 -0.32 2.00 12.84
C PRO A 96 0.34 1.72 11.49
N VAL A 97 -0.08 0.64 10.82
CA VAL A 97 0.38 0.28 9.47
C VAL A 97 -0.79 0.16 8.50
N VAL A 98 -0.64 0.77 7.32
CA VAL A 98 -1.55 0.64 6.17
C VAL A 98 -0.88 -0.20 5.11
N ALA A 99 -1.48 -1.35 4.80
CA ALA A 99 -1.08 -2.20 3.69
C ALA A 99 -1.95 -1.91 2.45
N ILE A 100 -1.31 -1.75 1.30
CA ILE A 100 -1.96 -1.57 0.00
C ILE A 100 -1.54 -2.74 -0.90
N PRO A 101 -2.19 -3.90 -0.78
CA PRO A 101 -2.03 -4.97 -1.75
C PRO A 101 -2.88 -4.69 -3.00
N ASP A 102 -2.38 -5.08 -4.17
CA ASP A 102 -3.26 -5.29 -5.32
C ASP A 102 -4.03 -6.61 -5.14
N PHE A 103 -5.28 -6.63 -5.54
CA PHE A 103 -6.07 -7.85 -5.70
C PHE A 103 -6.91 -7.72 -6.97
N PRO A 104 -6.87 -8.71 -7.88
CA PRO A 104 -7.61 -8.63 -9.14
C PRO A 104 -9.12 -8.56 -8.91
N TYR A 105 -9.61 -9.16 -7.82
CA TYR A 105 -11.01 -9.15 -7.42
C TYR A 105 -11.11 -9.08 -5.88
N ALA A 106 -12.13 -8.38 -5.37
CA ALA A 106 -12.40 -8.33 -3.93
C ALA A 106 -12.61 -9.74 -3.32
N SER A 107 -13.24 -10.64 -4.06
CA SER A 107 -13.44 -12.04 -3.63
C SER A 107 -12.13 -12.81 -3.43
N TYR A 108 -11.06 -12.43 -4.12
CA TYR A 108 -9.75 -13.04 -3.93
C TYR A 108 -9.13 -12.63 -2.58
N ALA A 109 -9.23 -11.35 -2.22
CA ALA A 109 -8.82 -10.85 -0.91
C ALA A 109 -9.57 -11.57 0.23
N GLU A 110 -10.88 -11.75 0.07
CA GLU A 110 -11.74 -12.45 1.03
C GLU A 110 -11.33 -13.92 1.20
N SER A 111 -10.99 -14.61 0.11
CA SER A 111 -10.52 -16.01 0.16
C SER A 111 -9.23 -16.19 0.96
N LEU A 112 -8.42 -15.13 1.07
CA LEU A 112 -7.17 -15.10 1.84
C LEU A 112 -7.37 -14.58 3.27
N GLY A 113 -8.62 -14.30 3.68
CA GLY A 113 -8.94 -13.80 5.02
C GLY A 113 -8.69 -12.31 5.23
N PHE A 114 -8.38 -11.54 4.18
CA PHE A 114 -8.31 -10.08 4.29
C PHE A 114 -9.71 -9.48 4.41
N MET A 115 -9.98 -8.75 5.49
CA MET A 115 -11.18 -7.92 5.64
C MET A 115 -10.79 -6.44 5.64
N GLY A 116 -11.43 -5.61 4.80
CA GLY A 116 -11.09 -4.19 4.65
C GLY A 116 -12.27 -3.30 4.26
N LEU A 117 -12.04 -1.98 4.25
CA LEU A 117 -12.99 -0.97 3.77
C LEU A 117 -13.28 -1.18 2.28
N ARG A 118 -14.52 -1.57 1.96
CA ARG A 118 -15.00 -1.67 0.57
C ARG A 118 -15.20 -0.26 0.00
N VAL A 119 -14.43 0.10 -1.02
CA VAL A 119 -14.80 1.20 -1.91
C VAL A 119 -15.68 0.60 -3.00
N ASP A 120 -16.99 0.54 -2.74
CA ASP A 120 -17.95 0.14 -3.77
C ASP A 120 -17.80 1.09 -4.97
N ARG A 121 -17.94 0.54 -6.20
CA ARG A 121 -17.89 1.32 -7.44
C ARG A 121 -18.63 2.64 -7.25
N THR A 122 -17.97 3.75 -7.58
CA THR A 122 -18.69 4.99 -7.88
C THR A 122 -19.75 4.63 -8.91
N ARG A 123 -21.02 4.72 -8.52
CA ARG A 123 -22.13 4.58 -9.45
C ARG A 123 -21.89 5.62 -10.54
N SER A 124 -21.57 5.14 -11.73
CA SER A 124 -21.65 5.90 -12.97
C SER A 124 -23.10 6.37 -13.08
N THR A 125 -23.37 7.61 -12.68
CA THR A 125 -24.54 8.36 -13.15
C THR A 125 -24.32 8.76 -14.59
#